data_AF-A0A6C1KWJ7-F1
#
_entry.id   AF-A0A6C1KWJ7-F1
#
_cell.length_a   1.000
_cell.length_b   1.000
_cell.length_c   1.000
_cell.angle_alpha   90.00
_cell.angle_beta   90.00
_cell.angle_gamma   90.00
#
_symmetry.space_group_name_H-M   'P 1'
#
loop_
_entity.id
_entity.type
_entity.pdbx_description
1 polymer ?
#
loop_
_entity_poly.entity_id
_entity_poly.type
_entity_poly.pdbx_seq_one_letter_code
_entity_poly.pdbx_strand_id
1 'polypeptide(L)'
;MADTFLLEKTPRGFVPAFPQDADDASAIPMGTQLCVSMPNKSGKANRFFWALMTHAGNALGIDKRSLATELLVKLNRIEAFQFTDGRMQVVPRSIAAMKVDEFRSFLDEAILLLITHHLPDMSRDRLLAEVLRMCGVSYADIMGGRR
;
A
#
# COMPACT_ATOMS: atom_id res chain seq x y z
N MET A 1 1.29 21.79 -5.99
CA MET A 1 1.15 20.32 -5.98
C MET A 1 1.86 19.83 -7.22
N ALA A 2 2.66 18.77 -7.14
CA ALA A 2 3.26 18.22 -8.36
C ALA A 2 2.15 17.49 -9.13
N ASP A 3 1.77 18.00 -10.29
CA ASP A 3 0.74 17.39 -11.12
C ASP A 3 1.25 16.02 -11.57
N THR A 4 0.50 14.98 -11.19
CA THR A 4 0.83 13.58 -11.49
C THR A 4 -0.10 13.12 -12.59
N PHE A 5 0.44 12.82 -13.76
CA PHE A 5 -0.28 12.23 -14.88
C PHE A 5 0.26 10.83 -15.16
N LEU A 6 -0.61 9.93 -15.58
CA LEU A 6 -0.28 8.51 -15.75
C LEU A 6 0.23 8.26 -17.16
N LEU A 7 1.33 7.51 -17.24
CA LEU A 7 1.95 7.14 -18.50
C LEU A 7 1.98 5.62 -18.64
N GLU A 8 1.69 5.14 -19.84
CA GLU A 8 1.90 3.76 -20.26
C GLU A 8 3.26 3.63 -20.95
N LYS A 9 4.05 2.63 -20.53
CA LYS A 9 5.29 2.28 -21.21
C LYS A 9 4.97 1.50 -22.48
N THR A 10 5.37 2.03 -23.63
CA THR A 10 5.29 1.36 -24.94
C THR A 10 6.70 1.10 -25.49
N PRO A 11 6.87 0.30 -26.56
CA PRO A 11 8.16 0.14 -27.22
C PRO A 11 8.76 1.45 -27.73
N ARG A 12 7.92 2.45 -28.03
CA ARG A 12 8.34 3.75 -28.58
C ARG A 12 8.59 4.83 -27.52
N GLY A 13 8.34 4.56 -26.25
CA GLY A 13 8.53 5.54 -25.19
C GLY A 13 7.49 5.43 -24.08
N PHE A 14 7.09 6.56 -23.53
CA PHE A 14 5.98 6.70 -22.61
C PHE A 14 4.86 7.48 -23.30
N VAL A 15 3.63 7.01 -23.20
CA VAL A 15 2.44 7.68 -23.76
C VAL A 15 1.42 7.91 -22.65
N PRO A 16 0.54 8.91 -22.76
CA PRO A 16 -0.56 9.11 -21.81
C PRO A 16 -1.39 7.83 -21.64
N ALA A 17 -1.65 7.43 -20.39
CA ALA A 17 -2.46 6.25 -20.09
C ALA A 17 -3.96 6.51 -20.30
N PHE A 18 -4.41 7.75 -20.07
CA PHE A 18 -5.80 8.18 -20.28
C PHE A 18 -5.86 9.47 -21.12
N PRO A 19 -7.01 9.77 -21.76
CA PRO A 19 -7.17 10.97 -22.58
C PRO A 19 -6.87 12.27 -21.82
N GLN A 20 -7.30 12.37 -20.56
CA GLN A 20 -7.04 13.53 -19.70
C GLN A 20 -5.54 13.76 -19.44
N ASP A 21 -4.74 12.68 -19.34
CA ASP A 21 -3.29 12.79 -19.17
C ASP A 21 -2.62 13.33 -20.45
N ALA A 22 -3.27 13.18 -21.61
CA ALA A 22 -2.74 13.69 -22.88
C ALA A 22 -2.85 15.22 -22.95
N ASP A 23 -3.97 15.78 -22.47
CA ASP A 23 -4.16 17.22 -22.37
C ASP A 23 -3.12 17.83 -21.41
N ASP A 24 -2.96 17.23 -20.23
CA ASP A 24 -1.97 17.66 -19.23
C ASP A 24 -0.53 17.54 -19.76
N ALA A 25 -0.19 16.42 -20.42
CA ALA A 25 1.13 16.23 -21.00
C ALA A 25 1.42 17.21 -22.15
N SER A 26 0.40 17.59 -22.93
CA SER A 26 0.55 18.56 -24.04
C SER A 26 0.80 19.99 -23.56
N ALA A 27 0.36 20.32 -22.34
CA ALA A 27 0.60 21.62 -21.72
C ALA A 27 2.06 21.80 -21.25
N ILE A 28 2.84 20.72 -21.18
CA ILE A 28 4.24 20.75 -20.73
C ILE A 28 5.14 21.24 -21.87
N PRO A 29 5.93 22.32 -21.68
CA PRO A 29 6.84 22.82 -22.72
C PRO A 29 7.86 21.77 -23.15
N MET A 30 8.12 21.70 -24.47
CA MET A 30 9.15 20.84 -25.04
C MET A 30 10.54 21.16 -24.42
N GLY A 31 11.30 20.12 -24.12
CA GLY A 31 12.61 20.22 -23.46
C GLY A 31 12.58 20.21 -21.92
N THR A 32 11.39 20.20 -21.32
CA THR A 32 11.24 20.02 -19.86
C THR A 32 11.71 18.63 -19.43
N GLN A 33 12.57 18.56 -18.42
CA GLN A 33 12.97 17.29 -17.82
C GLN A 33 11.84 16.75 -16.93
N LEU A 34 11.43 15.51 -17.18
CA LEU A 34 10.40 14.82 -16.41
C LEU A 34 11.03 13.68 -15.59
N CYS A 35 10.64 13.58 -14.33
CA CYS A 35 10.97 12.44 -13.49
C CYS A 35 9.84 11.41 -13.58
N VAL A 36 10.13 10.22 -14.10
CA VAL A 36 9.15 9.13 -14.18
C VAL A 36 9.35 8.20 -12.99
N SER A 37 8.37 8.18 -12.09
CA SER A 37 8.32 7.20 -11.00
C SER A 37 7.39 6.05 -11.36
N MET A 38 7.90 4.83 -11.39
CA MET A 38 7.06 3.63 -11.46
C MET A 38 6.66 3.23 -10.04
N PRO A 39 5.37 3.10 -9.72
CA PRO A 39 4.97 2.64 -8.40
C PRO A 39 5.41 1.20 -8.19
N ASN A 40 6.13 0.95 -7.09
CA ASN A 40 6.64 -0.38 -6.72
C ASN A 40 5.52 -1.41 -6.42
N LYS A 41 4.26 -0.97 -6.28
CA LYS A 41 3.09 -1.80 -5.99
C LYS A 41 1.89 -1.29 -6.78
N SER A 42 0.96 -2.19 -7.11
CA SER A 42 -0.29 -1.80 -7.75
C SER A 42 -1.13 -0.92 -6.80
N GLY A 43 -1.81 0.09 -7.35
CA GLY A 43 -2.74 0.91 -6.55
C GLY A 43 -3.84 0.08 -5.87
N LYS A 44 -4.19 -1.08 -6.46
CA LYS A 44 -5.11 -2.07 -5.87
C LYS A 44 -4.60 -2.62 -4.54
N ALA A 45 -3.32 -2.99 -4.46
CA ALA A 45 -2.70 -3.52 -3.24
C ALA A 45 -2.73 -2.51 -2.09
N ASN A 46 -2.40 -1.25 -2.39
CA ASN A 46 -2.44 -0.18 -1.39
C ASN A 46 -3.89 0.07 -0.93
N ARG A 47 -4.85 0.12 -1.85
CA ARG A 47 -6.27 0.30 -1.53
C ARG A 47 -6.80 -0.82 -0.64
N PHE A 48 -6.49 -2.07 -0.98
CA PHE A 48 -6.86 -3.24 -0.20
C PHE A 48 -6.30 -3.16 1.23
N PHE A 49 -5.00 -2.89 1.37
CA PHE A 49 -4.36 -2.78 2.68
C PHE A 49 -5.00 -1.71 3.56
N TRP A 50 -5.26 -0.51 3.03
CA TRP A 50 -5.88 0.55 3.83
C TRP A 50 -7.35 0.28 4.14
N ALA A 51 -8.08 -0.45 3.29
CA ALA A 51 -9.42 -0.92 3.60
C ALA A 51 -9.39 -1.94 4.76
N LEU A 52 -8.45 -2.89 4.75
CA LEU A 52 -8.22 -3.83 5.84
C LEU A 52 -7.91 -3.11 7.17
N MET A 53 -6.96 -2.17 7.16
CA MET A 53 -6.62 -1.39 8.36
C MET A 53 -7.79 -0.55 8.86
N THR A 54 -8.62 -0.02 7.96
CA THR A 54 -9.82 0.76 8.33
C THR A 54 -10.86 -0.14 8.98
N HIS A 55 -11.11 -1.32 8.41
CA HIS A 55 -12.06 -2.28 8.98
C HIS A 55 -11.62 -2.74 10.38
N ALA A 56 -10.38 -3.23 10.49
CA ALA A 56 -9.83 -3.70 11.76
C ALA A 56 -9.69 -2.56 12.78
N GLY A 57 -9.24 -1.38 12.35
CA GLY A 57 -9.14 -0.20 13.22
C GLY A 57 -10.49 0.22 13.78
N ASN A 58 -11.55 0.23 12.97
CA ASN A 58 -12.90 0.54 13.43
C ASN A 58 -13.41 -0.48 14.46
N ALA A 59 -13.14 -1.77 14.26
CA ALA A 59 -13.52 -2.83 15.20
C ALA A 59 -12.78 -2.70 16.56
N LEU A 60 -11.56 -2.17 16.54
CA LEU A 60 -10.71 -2.00 17.73
C LEU A 60 -10.84 -0.61 18.39
N GLY A 61 -11.46 0.36 17.72
CA GLY A 61 -11.43 1.77 18.13
C GLY A 61 -10.06 2.43 17.99
N ILE A 62 -9.21 1.91 17.09
CA ILE A 62 -7.83 2.39 16.85
C ILE A 62 -7.72 3.00 15.46
N ASP A 63 -6.98 4.11 15.33
CA ASP A 63 -6.70 4.72 14.04
C ASP A 63 -5.93 3.75 13.11
N LYS A 64 -6.32 3.72 11.83
CA LYS A 64 -5.75 2.81 10.83
C LYS A 64 -4.24 2.95 10.64
N ARG A 65 -3.67 4.16 10.81
CA ARG A 65 -2.21 4.36 10.70
C ARG A 65 -1.50 3.83 11.94
N SER A 66 -2.08 4.06 13.11
CA SER A 66 -1.55 3.51 14.36
C SER A 66 -1.54 1.98 14.34
N LEU A 67 -2.62 1.36 13.88
CA LEU A 67 -2.68 -0.09 13.69
C LEU A 67 -1.64 -0.58 12.67
N ALA A 68 -1.52 0.10 11.52
CA ALA A 68 -0.51 -0.27 10.51
C ALA A 68 0.93 -0.18 11.08
N THR A 69 1.24 0.86 11.85
CA THR A 69 2.52 1.02 12.54
C THR A 69 2.76 -0.10 13.55
N GLU A 70 1.74 -0.44 14.36
CA GLU A 70 1.84 -1.54 15.32
C GLU A 70 2.14 -2.87 14.63
N LEU A 71 1.43 -3.19 13.53
CA LEU A 71 1.66 -4.41 12.77
C LEU A 71 3.08 -4.47 12.18
N LEU A 72 3.57 -3.35 11.64
CA LEU A 72 4.95 -3.28 11.13
C LEU A 72 5.97 -3.55 12.23
N VAL A 73 5.77 -2.98 13.43
CA VAL A 73 6.68 -3.21 14.57
C VAL A 73 6.61 -4.66 15.05
N LYS A 74 5.40 -5.20 15.26
CA LYS A 74 5.20 -6.59 15.71
C LYS A 74 5.75 -7.63 14.73
N LEU A 75 5.69 -7.35 13.43
CA LEU A 75 6.23 -8.21 12.38
C LEU A 75 7.69 -7.88 12.03
N ASN A 76 8.38 -7.13 12.89
CA ASN A 76 9.79 -6.76 12.75
C ASN A 76 10.13 -6.12 11.38
N ARG A 77 9.20 -5.34 10.83
CA ARG A 77 9.40 -4.52 9.62
C ARG A 77 9.89 -3.13 10.03
N ILE A 78 11.06 -3.09 10.65
CA ILE A 78 11.70 -1.88 11.19
C ILE A 78 12.82 -1.45 10.23
N GLU A 79 12.91 -0.15 9.95
CA GLU A 79 13.95 0.42 9.09
C GLU A 79 15.15 0.89 9.90
N ALA A 80 14.89 1.55 11.03
CA ALA A 80 15.94 2.04 11.90
C ALA A 80 15.46 2.18 13.34
N PHE A 81 16.43 2.24 14.25
CA PHE A 81 16.26 2.79 15.58
C PHE A 81 16.90 4.16 15.60
N GLN A 82 16.15 5.17 16.02
CA GLN A 82 16.65 6.53 16.16
C GLN A 82 16.71 6.89 17.64
N PHE A 83 17.79 7.55 18.04
CA PHE A 83 17.93 8.10 19.37
C PHE A 83 17.73 9.60 19.30
N THR A 84 16.69 10.08 19.95
CA THR A 84 16.38 11.52 20.04
C THR A 84 16.17 11.84 21.50
N ASP A 85 16.97 12.78 22.02
CA ASP A 85 16.93 13.24 23.42
C ASP A 85 17.02 12.10 24.46
N GLY A 86 17.91 11.14 24.20
CA GLY A 86 18.14 9.98 25.08
C GLY A 86 17.02 8.93 25.05
N ARG A 87 16.01 9.09 24.19
CA ARG A 87 14.95 8.10 23.99
C ARG A 87 15.13 7.37 22.67
N MET A 88 14.97 6.05 22.71
CA MET A 88 14.96 5.21 21.52
C MET A 88 13.56 5.26 20.88
N GLN A 89 13.50 5.66 19.62
CA GLN A 89 12.32 5.59 18.78
C GLN A 89 12.51 4.52 17.71
N VAL A 90 11.50 3.67 17.56
CA VAL A 90 11.46 2.68 16.48
C VAL A 90 10.88 3.35 15.25
N VAL A 91 11.59 3.28 14.13
CA VAL A 91 11.12 3.79 12.84
C VAL A 91 10.69 2.60 11.98
N PRO A 92 9.37 2.38 11.82
CA PRO A 92 8.87 1.30 10.98
C PRO A 92 9.24 1.55 9.52
N ARG A 93 9.47 0.47 8.77
CA ARG A 93 9.73 0.55 7.35
C ARG A 93 8.52 1.09 6.61
N SER A 94 8.75 2.01 5.69
CA SER A 94 7.69 2.52 4.81
C SER A 94 7.09 1.41 3.96
N ILE A 95 5.77 1.20 4.08
CA ILE A 95 5.03 0.27 3.23
C ILE A 95 5.21 0.64 1.76
N ALA A 96 5.27 1.93 1.41
CA ALA A 96 5.46 2.38 0.03
C ALA A 96 6.80 1.92 -0.55
N ALA A 97 7.85 1.85 0.28
CA ALA A 97 9.19 1.41 -0.11
C ALA A 97 9.34 -0.12 -0.24
N MET A 98 8.42 -0.92 0.29
CA MET A 98 8.48 -2.39 0.20
C MET A 98 8.38 -2.88 -1.25
N LYS A 99 9.14 -3.92 -1.60
CA LYS A 99 8.97 -4.64 -2.87
C LYS A 99 7.65 -5.41 -2.87
N VAL A 100 7.17 -5.83 -4.05
CA VAL A 100 5.88 -6.55 -4.19
C VAL A 100 5.85 -7.81 -3.33
N ASP A 101 6.89 -8.66 -3.42
CA ASP A 101 6.91 -9.93 -2.69
C ASP A 101 7.04 -9.74 -1.18
N GLU A 102 7.83 -8.76 -0.76
CA GLU A 102 7.95 -8.38 0.65
C GLU A 102 6.60 -7.90 1.21
N PHE A 103 5.90 -7.06 0.45
CA PHE A 103 4.58 -6.56 0.85
C PHE A 103 3.55 -7.70 0.91
N ARG A 104 3.59 -8.65 -0.02
CA ARG A 104 2.70 -9.82 0.00
C ARG A 104 2.93 -10.69 1.24
N SER A 105 4.18 -10.96 1.59
CA SER A 105 4.53 -11.68 2.82
C SER A 105 4.03 -10.93 4.04
N PHE A 106 4.33 -9.63 4.13
CA PHE A 106 3.85 -8.78 5.21
C PHE A 106 2.32 -8.76 5.32
N LEU A 107 1.60 -8.66 4.19
CA LEU A 107 0.14 -8.63 4.19
C LEU A 107 -0.45 -9.93 4.72
N ASP A 108 0.09 -11.09 4.30
CA ASP A 108 -0.38 -12.40 4.78
C ASP A 108 -0.13 -12.57 6.29
N GLU A 109 1.07 -12.21 6.75
CA GLU A 109 1.45 -12.21 8.18
C GLU A 109 0.58 -11.24 9.00
N ALA A 110 0.29 -10.06 8.46
CA ALA A 110 -0.55 -9.05 9.10
C ALA A 110 -2.00 -9.52 9.24
N ILE A 111 -2.57 -10.15 8.20
CA ILE A 111 -3.91 -10.74 8.27
C ILE A 111 -3.95 -11.81 9.34
N LEU A 112 -2.94 -12.69 9.38
CA LEU A 112 -2.84 -13.74 10.39
C LEU A 112 -2.80 -13.15 11.81
N LEU A 113 -1.92 -12.16 12.04
CA LEU A 113 -1.81 -11.50 13.35
C LEU A 113 -3.11 -10.80 13.76
N LEU A 114 -3.81 -10.18 12.82
CA LEU A 114 -5.10 -9.55 13.08
C LEU A 114 -6.13 -10.57 13.57
N ILE A 115 -6.30 -11.68 12.87
CA ILE A 115 -7.31 -12.69 13.26
C ILE A 115 -6.92 -13.46 14.51
N THR A 116 -5.63 -13.57 14.86
CA THR A 116 -5.20 -14.31 16.07
C THR A 116 -5.21 -13.45 17.32
N HIS A 117 -4.85 -12.16 17.21
CA HIS A 117 -4.65 -11.30 18.39
C HIS A 117 -5.64 -10.16 18.52
N HIS A 118 -6.15 -9.62 17.42
CA HIS A 118 -6.97 -8.41 17.43
C HIS A 118 -8.46 -8.72 17.22
N LEU A 119 -8.77 -9.69 16.36
CA LEU A 119 -10.13 -10.08 15.98
C LEU A 119 -10.30 -11.61 16.11
N PRO A 120 -10.12 -12.20 17.31
CA PRO A 120 -10.11 -13.65 17.51
C PRO A 120 -11.44 -14.33 17.12
N ASP A 121 -12.56 -13.60 17.22
CA ASP A 121 -13.88 -14.11 16.87
C ASP A 121 -14.21 -14.00 15.37
N MET A 122 -13.31 -13.43 14.57
CA MET A 122 -13.50 -13.22 13.14
C MET A 122 -12.65 -14.21 12.32
N SER A 123 -13.30 -15.02 11.50
CA SER A 123 -12.60 -15.87 10.56
C SER A 123 -11.90 -15.05 9.46
N ARG A 124 -10.80 -15.60 8.93
CA ARG A 124 -10.08 -15.02 7.78
C ARG A 124 -11.02 -14.72 6.61
N ASP A 125 -11.87 -15.66 6.25
CA ASP A 125 -12.76 -15.51 5.09
C ASP A 125 -13.77 -14.38 5.29
N ARG A 126 -14.32 -14.24 6.50
CA ARG A 126 -15.23 -13.14 6.82
C ARG A 126 -14.52 -11.80 6.71
N LEU A 127 -13.33 -11.67 7.31
CA LEU A 127 -12.53 -10.45 7.22
C LEU A 127 -12.25 -10.06 5.76
N LEU A 128 -11.81 -11.03 4.95
CA LEU A 128 -11.51 -10.80 3.53
C LEU A 128 -12.76 -10.43 2.72
N ALA A 129 -13.91 -11.04 3.00
CA ALA A 129 -15.17 -10.71 2.35
C ALA A 129 -15.64 -9.28 2.69
N GLU A 130 -15.49 -8.85 3.94
CA GLU A 130 -15.84 -7.50 4.34
C GLU A 130 -14.93 -6.44 3.69
N VAL A 131 -13.62 -6.71 3.63
CA VAL A 131 -12.65 -5.84 2.94
C VAL A 131 -12.91 -5.79 1.43
N LEU A 132 -13.22 -6.92 0.80
CA LEU A 132 -13.62 -6.96 -0.61
C LEU A 132 -14.84 -6.07 -0.86
N ARG A 133 -15.87 -6.15 -0.01
CA ARG A 133 -17.07 -5.31 -0.11
C ARG A 133 -16.75 -3.82 0.03
N MET A 134 -15.74 -3.45 0.83
CA MET A 134 -15.34 -2.06 1.05
C MET A 134 -14.62 -1.43 -0.14
N CYS A 135 -13.80 -2.19 -0.89
CA CYS A 135 -12.90 -1.62 -1.88
C CYS A 135 -12.97 -2.22 -3.28
N GLY A 136 -13.75 -3.30 -3.48
CA GLY A 136 -13.89 -4.00 -4.74
C GLY A 136 -12.61 -4.72 -5.21
N VAL A 137 -11.67 -4.97 -4.30
CA VAL A 137 -10.40 -5.66 -4.59
C VAL A 137 -10.33 -6.90 -3.72
N SER A 138 -10.07 -8.06 -4.34
CA SER A 138 -9.94 -9.32 -3.61
C SER A 138 -8.50 -9.55 -3.15
N TYR A 139 -8.33 -10.40 -2.13
CA TYR A 139 -7.00 -10.85 -1.72
C TYR A 139 -6.25 -11.56 -2.88
N ALA A 140 -6.98 -12.34 -3.68
CA ALA A 140 -6.43 -13.02 -4.84
C ALA A 140 -5.89 -12.04 -5.90
N ASP A 141 -6.50 -10.87 -6.09
CA ASP A 141 -5.99 -9.83 -7.01
C ASP A 141 -4.63 -9.27 -6.56
N ILE A 142 -4.36 -9.31 -5.25
CA ILE A 142 -3.11 -8.80 -4.68
C ILE A 142 -2.02 -9.87 -4.75
N MET A 143 -2.37 -11.10 -4.39
CA MET A 143 -1.45 -12.24 -4.40
C MET A 143 -1.18 -12.76 -5.81
N GLY A 144 -2.14 -12.59 -6.73
CA GLY A 144 -2.04 -12.95 -8.13
C GLY A 144 -1.12 -12.01 -8.90
N GLY A 145 0.15 -12.38 -9.00
CA GLY A 145 1.04 -11.93 -10.07
C GLY A 145 1.21 -13.09 -11.04
N ARG A 146 1.02 -12.83 -12.35
CA ARG A 146 1.12 -13.78 -13.45
C ARG A 146 2.26 -14.81 -13.25
N ARG A 147 1.91 -16.09 -13.41
CA ARG A 147 2.86 -17.14 -13.86
C ARG A 147 3.53 -16.70 -15.16
#